data_AF-L0HGX3-F1
#
_entry.id   AF-L0HGX3-F1
#
_cell.length_a   1.000
_cell.length_b   1.000
_cell.length_c   1.000
_cell.angle_alpha   90.00
_cell.angle_beta   90.00
_cell.angle_gamma   90.00
#
_symmetry.space_group_name_H-M   'P 1'
#
loop_
_entity.id
_entity.type
_entity.pdbx_description
1 polymer ?
#
loop_
_entity_poly.entity_id
_entity_poly.type
_entity_poly.pdbx_seq_one_letter_code
_entity_poly.pdbx_strand_id
1 'polypeptide(L)'
;MDKATHERVLKTPQSIRSNRPACFLCGEDDPLVIEEHHTLGKAYSDDVIPLCKNCHAKITAGQNLFPPRARSHKAPIKDRLAYALYTLIYFIELVLKYLKDLCLEIVGVVAT
;
A
#
# COMPACT_ATOMS: atom_id res chain seq x y z
N MET A 1 -2.62 -43.76 4.73
CA MET A 1 -2.64 -42.30 4.50
C MET A 1 -1.25 -41.91 4.09
N ASP A 2 -1.12 -41.59 2.81
CA ASP A 2 0.06 -41.94 2.03
C ASP A 2 0.80 -40.64 1.74
N LYS A 3 2.13 -40.67 1.79
CA LYS A 3 3.01 -39.50 1.67
C LYS A 3 2.81 -38.71 0.37
N ALA A 4 2.16 -39.32 -0.63
CA ALA A 4 1.78 -38.74 -1.91
C ALA A 4 0.57 -37.77 -1.84
N THR A 5 -0.22 -37.77 -0.75
CA THR A 5 -1.38 -36.87 -0.58
C THR A 5 -0.97 -35.52 0.03
N HIS A 6 0.26 -35.39 0.53
CA HIS A 6 0.77 -34.16 1.16
C HIS A 6 1.39 -33.16 0.17
N GLU A 7 1.58 -33.53 -1.11
CA GLU A 7 2.26 -32.70 -2.12
C GLU A 7 1.31 -31.92 -3.05
N ARG A 8 0.00 -31.92 -2.79
CA ARG A 8 -1.01 -31.19 -3.61
C ARG A 8 -1.58 -29.94 -2.95
N VAL A 9 -0.90 -29.40 -1.96
CA VAL A 9 -1.26 -28.12 -1.35
C VAL A 9 -0.08 -27.17 -1.55
N LEU A 10 -0.31 -26.10 -2.31
CA LEU A 10 0.59 -24.99 -2.64
C LEU A 10 1.59 -25.18 -3.81
N LYS A 11 1.11 -25.65 -4.96
CA LYS A 11 1.56 -25.03 -6.23
C LYS A 11 0.39 -24.25 -6.79
N THR A 12 0.13 -23.09 -6.18
CA THR A 12 -0.65 -22.04 -6.83
C THR A 12 0.01 -21.82 -8.19
N PRO A 13 -0.72 -21.94 -9.32
CA PRO A 13 -0.17 -21.60 -10.61
C PRO A 13 0.44 -20.19 -10.51
N GLN A 14 1.64 -20.03 -11.04
CA GLN A 14 2.26 -18.74 -11.34
C GLN A 14 1.31 -17.98 -12.29
N SER A 15 0.23 -17.46 -11.74
CA SER A 15 -0.80 -16.77 -12.48
C SER A 15 -0.28 -15.37 -12.74
N ILE A 16 0.22 -15.17 -13.95
CA ILE A 16 0.05 -13.93 -14.73
C ILE A 16 0.22 -12.65 -13.90
N ARG A 17 1.30 -12.54 -13.13
CA ARG A 17 1.83 -11.24 -12.71
C ARG A 17 3.11 -11.08 -13.47
N SER A 18 3.08 -10.20 -14.47
CA SER A 18 4.29 -9.73 -15.12
C SER A 18 5.30 -9.35 -14.04
N ASN A 19 6.57 -9.63 -14.28
CA ASN A 19 7.68 -9.30 -13.37
C ASN A 19 7.92 -7.78 -13.25
N ARG A 20 6.90 -6.96 -13.53
CA ARG A 20 6.94 -5.51 -13.50
C ARG A 20 6.29 -5.03 -12.20
N PRO A 21 6.94 -4.13 -11.46
CA PRO A 21 6.34 -3.54 -10.28
C PRO A 21 5.13 -2.70 -10.73
N ALA A 22 3.94 -3.04 -10.23
CA ALA A 22 2.73 -2.25 -10.42
C ALA A 22 2.33 -1.60 -9.10
N CYS A 23 1.70 -0.43 -9.18
CA CYS A 23 1.21 0.32 -8.04
C CYS A 23 0.21 -0.53 -7.26
N PHE A 24 0.50 -0.77 -5.97
CA PHE A 24 -0.34 -1.57 -5.09
C PHE A 24 -1.78 -1.05 -4.97
N LEU A 25 -1.98 0.26 -5.14
CA LEU A 25 -3.29 0.89 -4.99
C LEU A 25 -4.12 0.90 -6.27
N CYS A 26 -3.54 1.33 -7.39
CA CYS A 26 -4.30 1.60 -8.62
C CYS A 26 -3.95 0.72 -9.81
N GLY A 27 -2.93 -0.15 -9.69
CA GLY A 27 -2.52 -1.04 -10.77
C GLY A 27 -1.68 -0.41 -11.88
N GLU A 28 -1.41 0.91 -11.86
CA GLU A 28 -0.44 1.57 -12.75
C GLU A 28 0.87 0.77 -12.82
N ASP A 29 1.38 0.49 -14.01
CA ASP A 29 2.51 -0.41 -14.23
C ASP A 29 3.64 0.18 -15.08
N ASP A 30 3.56 1.48 -15.45
CA ASP A 30 4.68 2.19 -16.07
C ASP A 30 5.86 2.30 -15.07
N PRO A 31 6.98 1.59 -15.31
CA PRO A 31 8.11 1.57 -14.38
C PRO A 31 8.76 2.96 -14.17
N LEU A 32 8.54 3.93 -15.06
CA LEU A 32 9.09 5.29 -14.93
C LEU A 32 8.39 6.13 -13.85
N VAL A 33 7.20 5.69 -13.42
CA VAL A 33 6.39 6.39 -12.41
C VAL A 33 6.21 5.60 -11.13
N ILE A 34 6.78 4.40 -11.02
CA ILE A 34 6.72 3.58 -9.81
C ILE A 34 7.87 3.90 -8.86
N GLU A 35 7.54 4.08 -7.59
CA GLU A 35 8.44 4.40 -6.49
C GLU A 35 8.22 3.46 -5.30
N GLU A 36 9.24 3.26 -4.49
CA GLU A 36 9.14 2.54 -3.23
C GLU A 36 8.54 3.44 -2.14
N HIS A 37 7.47 2.95 -1.51
CA HIS A 37 6.79 3.63 -0.43
C HIS A 37 6.96 2.89 0.89
N HIS A 38 7.52 3.55 1.90
CA HIS A 38 7.66 3.00 3.25
C HIS A 38 6.34 3.13 4.00
N THR A 39 5.71 2.00 4.30
CA THR A 39 4.31 1.93 4.80
C THR A 39 4.10 2.62 6.15
N LEU A 40 5.10 2.60 7.04
CA LEU A 40 5.07 3.29 8.34
C LEU A 40 5.94 4.55 8.36
N GLY A 41 6.46 4.95 7.21
CA GLY A 41 7.50 5.97 7.07
C GLY A 41 8.90 5.42 7.29
N LYS A 42 9.86 6.01 6.57
CA LYS A 42 11.27 5.55 6.49
C LYS A 42 11.99 5.44 7.83
N ALA A 43 11.55 6.16 8.86
CA ALA A 43 12.17 6.12 10.18
C ALA A 43 11.68 4.97 11.07
N TYR A 44 10.62 4.26 10.66
CA TYR A 44 9.90 3.31 11.51
C TYR A 44 9.83 1.88 10.97
N SER A 45 9.94 1.70 9.65
CA SER A 45 10.02 0.38 9.02
C SER A 45 10.76 0.46 7.70
N ASP A 46 11.48 -0.62 7.36
CA ASP A 46 12.07 -0.87 6.04
C ASP A 46 11.07 -1.54 5.08
N ASP A 47 9.85 -1.84 5.53
CA ASP A 47 8.81 -2.43 4.70
C ASP A 47 8.34 -1.44 3.64
N VAL A 48 8.63 -1.79 2.38
CA VAL A 48 8.27 -1.00 1.21
C VAL A 48 7.25 -1.70 0.32
N ILE A 49 6.39 -0.90 -0.30
CA ILE A 49 5.46 -1.34 -1.35
C ILE A 49 5.64 -0.45 -2.60
N PRO A 50 5.41 -0.99 -3.82
CA PRO A 50 5.43 -0.18 -5.02
C PRO A 50 4.18 0.71 -5.11
N LEU A 51 4.36 2.01 -5.31
CA LEU A 51 3.29 2.95 -5.61
C LEU A 51 3.65 3.81 -6.82
N CYS A 52 2.66 4.19 -7.62
CA CYS A 52 2.88 5.23 -8.62
C CYS A 52 3.01 6.61 -7.95
N LYS A 53 3.73 7.53 -8.59
CA LYS A 53 3.93 8.92 -8.14
C LYS A 53 2.65 9.62 -7.70
N ASN A 54 1.54 9.36 -8.39
CA ASN A 54 0.24 9.96 -8.06
C ASN A 54 -0.33 9.41 -6.74
N CYS A 55 -0.32 8.09 -6.55
CA CYS A 55 -0.78 7.47 -5.31
C CYS A 55 0.15 7.80 -4.14
N HIS A 56 1.46 7.83 -4.40
CA HIS A 56 2.46 8.23 -3.42
C HIS A 56 2.21 9.67 -2.95
N ALA A 57 2.00 10.60 -3.88
CA ALA A 57 1.70 12.00 -3.56
C ALA A 57 0.43 12.17 -2.70
N LYS A 58 -0.63 11.39 -2.94
CA LYS A 58 -1.85 11.41 -2.11
C LYS A 58 -1.55 11.02 -0.66
N ILE A 59 -0.72 9.99 -0.44
CA ILE A 59 -0.30 9.57 0.91
C ILE A 59 0.57 10.64 1.55
N THR A 60 1.55 11.18 0.83
CA THR A 60 2.41 12.26 1.33
C THR A 60 1.58 13.49 1.72
N ALA A 61 0.55 13.84 0.95
CA ALA A 61 -0.37 14.93 1.29
C ALA A 61 -1.12 14.66 2.60
N GLY A 62 -1.64 13.45 2.80
CA GLY A 62 -2.24 13.03 4.08
C GLY A 62 -1.24 13.12 5.24
N GLN A 63 -0.03 12.57 5.07
CA GLN A 63 1.05 12.65 6.06
C GLN A 63 1.45 14.10 6.39
N ASN A 64 1.39 15.00 5.42
CA ASN A 64 1.73 16.42 5.59
C ASN A 64 0.71 17.20 6.44
N LEU A 65 -0.46 16.63 6.74
CA LEU A 65 -1.38 17.21 7.74
C LEU A 65 -0.76 17.21 9.15
N PHE A 66 0.22 16.34 9.41
CA PHE A 66 1.00 16.38 10.64
C PHE A 66 2.09 17.45 10.53
N PRO A 67 2.25 18.31 11.55
CA PRO A 67 3.29 19.35 11.53
C PRO A 67 4.68 18.68 11.46
N PRO A 68 5.67 19.24 10.73
CA PRO A 68 6.98 18.62 10.56
C PRO A 68 7.66 18.21 11.87
N ARG A 69 7.48 19.01 12.94
CA ARG A 69 7.99 18.70 14.28
C ARG A 69 7.46 17.39 14.86
N ALA A 70 6.22 17.01 14.55
CA ALA A 70 5.58 15.78 15.04
C ALA A 70 5.98 14.53 14.24
N ARG A 71 6.56 14.74 13.04
CA ARG A 71 7.02 13.65 12.15
C ARG A 71 8.52 13.39 12.26
N SER A 72 9.24 14.25 12.99
CA SER A 72 10.67 14.12 13.21
C SER A 72 10.99 12.86 14.00
N HIS A 73 12.11 12.20 13.68
CA HIS A 73 12.65 11.10 14.50
C HIS A 73 12.98 11.56 15.94
N LYS A 74 13.15 12.88 16.14
CA LYS A 74 13.40 13.50 17.45
C LYS A 74 12.12 13.86 18.20
N ALA A 75 10.95 13.64 17.61
CA ALA A 75 9.69 13.97 18.26
C ALA A 75 9.46 13.09 19.51
N PRO A 76 8.72 13.59 20.52
CA PRO A 76 8.26 12.77 21.64
C PRO A 76 7.59 11.49 21.15
N ILE A 77 7.74 10.40 21.90
CA ILE A 77 7.20 9.07 21.50
C ILE A 77 5.70 9.13 21.17
N LYS A 78 4.92 9.93 21.91
CA LYS A 78 3.48 10.13 21.66
C LYS A 78 3.22 10.68 20.25
N ASP A 79 4.00 11.66 19.82
CA ASP A 79 3.83 12.29 18.50
C ASP A 79 4.22 11.32 17.38
N ARG A 80 5.32 10.56 17.60
CA ARG A 80 5.77 9.52 16.67
C ARG A 80 4.73 8.41 16.51
N LEU A 81 4.14 7.95 17.60
CA LEU A 81 3.06 6.96 17.60
C LEU A 81 1.81 7.50 16.91
N ALA A 82 1.41 8.74 17.22
CA ALA A 82 0.27 9.37 16.56
C ALA A 82 0.47 9.48 15.04
N TYR A 83 1.68 9.87 14.60
CA TYR A 83 2.02 9.94 13.19
C TYR A 83 2.01 8.57 12.50
N ALA A 84 2.58 7.54 13.11
CA ALA A 84 2.59 6.19 12.56
C ALA A 84 1.17 5.62 12.42
N LEU A 85 0.35 5.77 13.47
CA LEU A 85 -1.06 5.34 13.44
C LEU A 85 -1.85 6.08 12.37
N TYR A 86 -1.69 7.40 12.27
CA TYR A 86 -2.39 8.18 11.26
C TYR A 86 -1.96 7.83 9.83
N THR A 87 -0.66 7.62 9.61
CA THR A 87 -0.14 7.15 8.31
C THR A 87 -0.79 5.84 7.90
N LEU A 88 -0.90 4.89 8.84
CA LEU A 88 -1.53 3.60 8.58
C LEU A 88 -3.04 3.74 8.30
N ILE A 89 -3.74 4.56 9.08
CA ILE A 89 -5.18 4.84 8.87
C ILE A 89 -5.40 5.41 7.46
N TYR A 90 -4.64 6.44 7.08
CA TYR A 90 -4.79 7.08 5.78
C TYR A 90 -4.49 6.12 4.62
N PHE A 91 -3.46 5.28 4.76
CA PHE A 91 -3.16 4.24 3.77
C PHE A 91 -4.31 3.23 3.66
N ILE A 92 -4.87 2.76 4.78
CA ILE A 92 -6.02 1.85 4.80
C ILE A 92 -7.24 2.51 4.14
N GLU A 93 -7.53 3.78 4.42
CA GLU A 93 -8.63 4.52 3.78
C GLU A 93 -8.49 4.55 2.26
N LEU A 94 -7.28 4.77 1.74
CA LEU A 94 -7.02 4.68 0.31
C LEU A 94 -7.24 3.27 -0.23
N VAL A 95 -6.71 2.23 0.43
CA VAL A 95 -6.94 0.83 0.03
C VAL A 95 -8.43 0.53 -0.02
N LEU A 96 -9.18 0.89 1.02
CA LEU A 96 -10.63 0.69 1.08
C LEU A 96 -11.36 1.43 -0.05
N LYS A 97 -10.92 2.64 -0.39
CA LYS A 97 -11.46 3.38 -1.54
C LYS A 97 -11.23 2.61 -2.85
N TYR A 98 -10.00 2.14 -3.11
CA TYR A 98 -9.70 1.38 -4.33
C TYR A 98 -10.43 0.04 -4.39
N LEU A 99 -10.56 -0.66 -3.27
CA LEU A 99 -11.35 -1.89 -3.19
C LEU A 99 -12.83 -1.63 -3.49
N LYS A 100 -13.39 -0.54 -2.96
CA LYS A 100 -14.77 -0.14 -3.23
C LYS A 100 -14.97 0.20 -4.70
N ASP A 101 -14.07 1.00 -5.27
CA ASP A 101 -14.11 1.39 -6.69
C ASP A 101 -14.05 0.14 -7.59
N LEU A 102 -13.15 -0.80 -7.29
CA LEU A 102 -13.05 -2.10 -7.99
C LEU A 102 -14.32 -2.96 -7.82
N CYS A 103 -14.89 -3.03 -6.61
CA CYS A 103 -16.13 -3.77 -6.39
C CYS A 103 -17.28 -3.23 -7.25
N LEU A 104 -17.41 -1.90 -7.36
CA LEU A 104 -18.44 -1.26 -8.18
C LEU A 104 -18.22 -1.54 -9.67
N GLU A 105 -16.98 -1.46 -10.14
CA GLU A 105 -16.61 -1.80 -11.52
C GLU A 105 -16.98 -3.25 -11.87
N ILE A 106 -16.66 -4.21 -10.99
CA ILE A 106 -16.96 -5.64 -11.19
C ILE A 106 -18.47 -5.89 -11.36
N VAL A 107 -19.31 -5.15 -10.64
CA VAL A 107 -20.78 -5.29 -10.75
C VAL A 107 -21.39 -4.37 -11.82
N GLY A 108 -20.58 -3.68 -12.61
CA GLY A 108 -21.02 -2.81 -13.69
C GLY A 108 -21.67 -1.49 -13.24
N VAL A 109 -21.41 -1.05 -12.01
CA VAL A 109 -21.85 0.26 -11.51
C VAL A 109 -20.72 1.25 -11.74
N VAL A 110 -20.93 2.23 -12.63
CA VAL A 110 -19.96 3.30 -12.84
C VAL A 110 -19.91 4.16 -11.58
N ALA A 111 -18.76 4.17 -10.90
CA ALA A 111 -18.51 5.11 -9.82
C ALA A 111 -18.52 6.53 -10.40
N THR A 112 -19.54 7.33 -10.02
CA THR A 112 -19.67 8.74 -10.37
C THR A 112 -18.67 9.61 -9.64
#